data_AF-A0A436DN91-F1
#
_entry.id   AF-A0A436DN91-F1
#
_cell.length_a   1.000
_cell.length_b   1.000
_cell.length_c   1.000
_cell.angle_alpha   90.00
_cell.angle_beta   90.00
_cell.angle_gamma   90.00
#
_symmetry.space_group_name_H-M   'P 1'
#
loop_
_entity.id
_entity.type
_entity.pdbx_description
1 polymer ?
#
loop_
_entity_poly.entity_id
_entity_poly.type
_entity_poly.pdbx_seq_one_letter_code
_entity_poly.pdbx_strand_id
1 'polypeptide(L)'
;LKTRDPKVVLEEGAQVVEDPKQAIPMKMIGHVSSSYWSENCGRSIALALVAGGRDRMGETLYVPMPNGVIEVEVTGMVFFDETGGRLNG
;
A
#
# COMPACT_ATOMS: atom_id res chain seq x y z
N LEU A 1 -2.02 2.65 -0.17
CA LEU A 1 -1.75 1.50 0.71
C LEU A 1 -1.14 2.01 2.00
N LYS A 2 -1.64 1.49 3.13
CA LYS A 2 -1.13 1.77 4.47
C LYS A 2 -0.65 0.45 5.06
N THR A 3 0.63 0.36 5.40
CA THR A 3 1.21 -0.82 6.03
C THR A 3 0.67 -1.00 7.45
N ARG A 4 0.50 -2.25 7.88
CA ARG A 4 0.08 -2.56 9.26
C ARG A 4 1.14 -2.14 10.28
N ASP A 5 2.42 -2.38 9.98
CA ASP A 5 3.52 -1.71 10.69
C ASP A 5 3.85 -0.39 9.98
N PRO A 6 3.53 0.77 10.57
CA PRO A 6 3.70 2.06 9.92
C PRO A 6 5.16 2.39 9.58
N LYS A 7 6.15 1.72 10.18
CA LYS A 7 7.58 1.96 9.93
C LYS A 7 8.12 1.26 8.68
N VAL A 8 7.36 0.31 8.14
CA VAL A 8 7.78 -0.48 6.99
C VAL A 8 7.54 0.28 5.70
N VAL A 9 8.62 0.59 4.98
CA VAL A 9 8.54 1.10 3.61
C VAL A 9 8.59 -0.08 2.64
N LEU A 10 7.57 -0.21 1.79
CA LEU A 10 7.51 -1.28 0.78
C LEU A 10 8.55 -1.04 -0.32
N GLU A 11 9.03 -2.11 -0.95
CA GLU A 11 9.82 -1.99 -2.17
C GLU A 11 8.92 -1.58 -3.35
N GLU A 12 9.37 -0.59 -4.12
CA GLU A 12 8.72 -0.24 -5.37
C GLU A 12 8.83 -1.40 -6.38
N GLY A 13 7.75 -1.68 -7.10
CA GLY A 13 7.64 -2.86 -7.97
C GLY A 13 7.22 -4.15 -7.24
N ALA A 14 7.14 -4.15 -5.91
CA ALA A 14 6.66 -5.31 -5.16
C ALA A 14 5.22 -5.69 -5.56
N GLN A 15 4.95 -7.00 -5.63
CA GLN A 15 3.68 -7.52 -6.09
C GLN A 15 2.62 -7.49 -4.98
N VAL A 16 1.37 -7.27 -5.36
CA VAL A 16 0.22 -7.31 -4.45
C VAL A 16 -0.59 -8.57 -4.72
N VAL A 17 -0.90 -9.31 -3.66
CA VAL A 17 -1.70 -10.55 -3.69
C VAL A 17 -2.84 -10.49 -2.67
N GLU A 18 -3.87 -11.31 -2.89
CA GLU A 18 -5.06 -11.37 -2.03
C GLU A 18 -4.92 -12.40 -0.90
N ASP A 19 -4.21 -13.50 -1.14
CA ASP A 19 -3.95 -14.55 -0.15
C ASP A 19 -2.44 -14.80 -0.02
N PRO A 20 -1.84 -14.55 1.17
CA PRO A 20 -0.40 -14.73 1.37
C PRO A 20 -0.01 -16.21 1.48
N LYS A 21 -0.98 -17.12 1.62
CA LYS A 21 -0.78 -18.58 1.72
C LYS A 21 -1.05 -19.30 0.40
N GLN A 22 -1.37 -18.56 -0.66
CA GLN A 22 -1.58 -19.16 -1.97
C GLN A 22 -0.32 -19.92 -2.42
N ALA A 23 -0.51 -21.10 -3.02
CA ALA A 23 0.58 -21.87 -3.59
C ALA A 23 1.31 -21.06 -4.68
N ILE A 24 2.62 -21.22 -4.77
CA ILE A 24 3.45 -20.57 -5.78
C ILE A 24 3.28 -21.34 -7.12
N PRO A 25 3.09 -20.65 -8.26
CA PRO A 25 3.04 -19.19 -8.43
C PRO A 25 1.72 -18.57 -7.94
N MET A 26 1.84 -17.46 -7.20
CA MET A 26 0.69 -16.71 -6.69
C MET A 26 0.03 -15.89 -7.81
N LYS A 27 -1.28 -15.66 -7.69
CA LYS A 27 -2.01 -14.74 -8.57
C LYS A 27 -1.74 -13.30 -8.12
N MET A 28 -1.05 -12.55 -8.97
CA MET A 28 -0.81 -11.13 -8.76
C MET A 28 -2.07 -10.33 -9.12
N ILE A 29 -2.48 -9.41 -8.25
CA ILE A 29 -3.61 -8.51 -8.49
C ILE A 29 -3.18 -7.06 -8.63
N GLY A 30 -1.88 -6.79 -8.57
CA GLY A 30 -1.35 -5.44 -8.62
C GLY A 30 0.13 -5.37 -8.29
N HIS A 31 0.65 -4.15 -8.24
CA HIS A 31 2.01 -3.87 -7.80
C HIS A 31 2.10 -2.50 -7.13
N VAL A 32 3.06 -2.34 -6.24
CA VAL A 32 3.44 -1.06 -5.63
C VAL A 32 4.16 -0.23 -6.69
N SER A 33 3.66 0.97 -6.97
CA SER A 33 4.28 1.89 -7.94
C SER A 33 5.24 2.87 -7.28
N SER A 34 4.92 3.30 -6.05
CA SER A 34 5.69 4.31 -5.32
C SER A 34 5.56 4.07 -3.82
N SER A 35 6.64 4.23 -3.05
CA SER A 35 6.65 3.91 -1.62
C SER A 35 7.69 4.71 -0.85
N TYR A 36 7.27 5.38 0.24
CA TYR A 36 8.11 6.31 0.98
C TYR A 36 7.81 6.30 2.48
N TRP A 37 8.81 6.68 3.29
CA TRP A 37 8.57 7.24 4.61
C TRP A 37 8.11 8.70 4.46
N SER A 38 6.96 9.06 5.05
CA SER A 38 6.44 10.42 5.01
C SER A 38 6.51 11.06 6.39
N GLU A 39 7.42 12.01 6.56
CA GLU A 39 7.53 12.83 7.79
C GLU A 39 6.21 13.56 8.09
N ASN A 40 5.57 14.13 7.07
CA ASN A 40 4.28 14.83 7.19
C ASN A 40 3.14 13.92 7.70
N CYS A 41 3.20 12.62 7.40
CA CYS A 41 2.20 11.64 7.82
C CYS A 41 2.61 10.86 9.08
N GLY A 42 3.87 10.97 9.53
CA GLY A 42 4.44 10.19 10.62
C GLY A 42 4.46 8.67 10.39
N ARG A 43 4.40 8.23 9.13
CA ARG A 43 4.35 6.81 8.73
C ARG A 43 4.79 6.62 7.29
N SER A 44 5.02 5.36 6.92
CA SER A 44 5.13 4.96 5.52
C SER A 44 3.81 5.13 4.76
N ILE A 45 3.94 5.46 3.48
CA ILE A 45 2.85 5.59 2.51
C ILE A 45 3.25 4.89 1.23
N ALA A 46 2.28 4.30 0.52
CA ALA A 46 2.54 3.71 -0.77
C ALA A 46 1.35 3.88 -1.73
N LEU A 47 1.67 4.13 -3.00
CA LEU A 47 0.76 4.05 -4.12
C LEU A 47 0.93 2.71 -4.82
N ALA A 48 -0.20 2.16 -5.31
CA ALA A 48 -0.22 0.89 -5.99
C ALA A 48 -1.32 0.87 -7.04
N LEU A 49 -1.08 0.13 -8.13
CA LEU A 49 -2.12 -0.24 -9.09
C LEU A 49 -2.67 -1.60 -8.68
N VAL A 50 -3.95 -1.66 -8.37
CA VAL A 50 -4.64 -2.87 -7.88
C VAL A 50 -5.91 -3.11 -8.69
N ALA A 51 -6.12 -4.36 -9.13
CA ALA A 51 -7.32 -4.79 -9.82
C ALA A 51 -8.56 -4.60 -8.92
N GLY A 52 -9.50 -3.77 -9.38
CA GLY A 52 -10.67 -3.39 -8.60
C GLY A 52 -10.34 -2.54 -7.37
N GLY A 53 -9.18 -1.87 -7.31
CA GLY A 53 -8.67 -1.24 -6.09
C GLY A 53 -9.62 -0.23 -5.43
N ARG A 54 -10.48 0.45 -6.19
CA ARG A 54 -11.48 1.38 -5.64
C ARG A 54 -12.55 0.67 -4.81
N ASP A 55 -12.97 -0.52 -5.24
CA ASP A 55 -14.01 -1.31 -4.57
C ASP A 55 -13.47 -2.04 -3.34
N ARG A 56 -12.15 -2.06 -3.18
CA ARG A 56 -11.43 -2.75 -2.10
C ARG A 56 -11.06 -1.83 -0.92
N MET A 57 -11.67 -0.65 -0.83
CA MET A 57 -11.33 0.33 0.20
C MET A 57 -11.54 -0.26 1.61
N GLY A 58 -10.53 -0.18 2.47
CA GLY A 58 -10.51 -0.77 3.81
C GLY A 58 -10.18 -2.27 3.85
N GLU A 59 -10.03 -2.94 2.69
CA GLU A 59 -9.59 -4.33 2.66
C GLU A 59 -8.11 -4.46 3.00
N THR A 60 -7.77 -5.58 3.64
CA THR A 60 -6.40 -6.02 3.83
C THR A 60 -5.93 -6.80 2.60
N LEU A 61 -4.79 -6.39 2.04
CA LEU A 61 -4.04 -7.10 1.01
C LEU A 61 -2.62 -7.40 1.51
N TYR A 62 -1.86 -8.11 0.68
CA TYR A 62 -0.54 -8.62 1.06
C TYR A 62 0.51 -8.30 0.01
N VAL A 63 1.70 -7.96 0.47
CA VAL A 63 2.87 -7.64 -0.37
C VAL A 63 4.00 -8.60 0.00
N PRO A 64 4.19 -9.70 -0.74
CA PRO A 64 5.30 -10.62 -0.52
C PRO A 64 6.63 -9.93 -0.85
N MET A 65 7.55 -9.91 0.12
CA MET A 65 8.89 -9.34 0.00
C MET A 65 9.93 -10.37 0.45
N PRO A 66 11.23 -10.19 0.14
CA PRO A 66 12.27 -11.18 0.48
C PRO A 66 12.32 -11.55 1.97
N ASN A 67 12.01 -10.61 2.86
CA ASN A 67 12.06 -10.80 4.32
C ASN A 67 10.73 -11.24 4.94
N GLY A 68 9.70 -11.47 4.13
CA GLY A 68 8.37 -11.88 4.60
C GLY A 68 7.25 -11.17 3.87
N VAL A 69 6.02 -11.52 4.25
CA VAL A 69 4.81 -10.94 3.66
C VAL A 69 4.34 -9.77 4.52
N ILE A 70 4.12 -8.62 3.88
CA ILE A 70 3.72 -7.39 4.56
C ILE A 70 2.23 -7.17 4.35
N GLU A 71 1.50 -7.01 5.46
CA GLU A 71 0.07 -6.72 5.46
C GLU A 71 -0.15 -5.22 5.20
N VAL A 72 -1.06 -4.91 4.27
CA VAL A 72 -1.39 -3.53 3.88
C VAL A 72 -2.90 -3.34 3.81
N GLU A 73 -3.39 -2.19 4.27
CA GLU A 73 -4.77 -1.73 4.10
C GLU A 73 -4.86 -0.91 2.81
N VAL A 74 -5.89 -1.16 2.00
CA VAL A 74 -6.25 -0.30 0.87
C VAL A 74 -6.94 0.95 1.43
N THR A 75 -6.34 2.12 1.19
CA THR A 75 -6.84 3.40 1.68
C THR A 75 -7.02 4.39 0.53
N GLY A 76 -7.59 5.56 0.84
CA GLY A 76 -7.66 6.68 -0.09
C GLY A 76 -6.30 7.04 -0.70
N MET A 77 -6.34 7.73 -1.84
CA MET A 77 -5.15 8.11 -2.60
C MET A 77 -4.47 9.39 -2.08
N VAL A 78 -5.16 10.17 -1.25
CA VAL A 78 -4.62 11.41 -0.68
C VAL A 78 -4.27 11.16 0.78
N PHE A 79 -2.96 11.14 1.09
CA PHE A 79 -2.47 10.81 2.43
C PHE A 79 -2.33 12.01 3.35
N PHE A 80 -2.22 13.21 2.77
CA PHE A 80 -1.92 14.44 3.46
C PHE A 80 -2.74 15.58 2.88
N ASP A 81 -3.32 16.41 3.75
CA ASP A 81 -4.14 17.57 3.39
C ASP A 81 -5.27 17.25 2.38
N GLU A 82 -6.09 16.23 2.69
CA GLU A 82 -7.15 15.77 1.79
C GLU A 82 -8.16 16.86 1.40
N THR A 83 -8.45 17.78 2.31
CA THR A 83 -9.38 18.89 2.06
C THR A 83 -8.71 20.11 1.41
N GLY A 84 -7.39 20.08 1.20
CA GLY A 84 -6.62 21.20 0.63
C GLY A 84 -6.60 22.45 1.52
N GLY A 85 -6.64 22.28 2.85
CA GLY A 85 -6.67 23.39 3.80
C GLY A 85 -5.40 24.25 3.77
N ARG A 86 -4.30 23.73 3.23
CA ARG A 86 -3.01 24.43 3.12
C ARG A 86 -2.73 24.98 1.73
N LEU A 87 -3.72 24.97 0.83
CA LEU A 87 -3.54 25.36 -0.56
C LEU A 87 -3.02 26.80 -0.74
N ASN A 88 -3.34 27.71 0.17
CA ASN A 88 -3.07 29.16 0.02
C ASN A 88 -2.00 29.74 0.96
N GLY A 89 -1.30 28.91 1.74
CA GLY A 89 -0.26 29.37 2.68
C GLY A 89 -0.75 29.61 4.10
#